data_AF-A0A8W8HQ74-F1
#
_entry.id   AF-A0A8W8HQ74-F1
#
_cell.length_a   1.000
_cell.length_b   1.000
_cell.length_c   1.000
_cell.angle_alpha   90.00
_cell.angle_beta   90.00
_cell.angle_gamma   90.00
#
_symmetry.space_group_name_H-M   'P 1'
#
loop_
_entity.id
_entity.type
_entity.pdbx_description
1 polymer ?
#
loop_
_entity_poly.entity_id
_entity_poly.type
_entity_poly.pdbx_seq_one_letter_code
_entity_poly.pdbx_strand_id
1 'polypeptide(L)' 'EKIIESQLGIKKTEVSKTGAIDRLTDTSKYTGSHKERFDEAGKGKGVEGRVDKVDKSGYVGNYKGQGTYDEKH' A
#
# COMPACT_ATOMS: atom_id res chain seq x y z
N GLU A 1 -9.44 -29.08 3.43
CA GLU A 1 -8.88 -27.71 3.58
C GLU A 1 -8.50 -27.31 5.02
N LYS A 2 -9.08 -27.90 6.08
CA LYS A 2 -8.84 -27.47 7.48
C LYS A 2 -7.56 -28.02 8.17
N ILE A 3 -6.66 -28.69 7.43
CA ILE A 3 -5.55 -29.49 8.02
C ILE A 3 -4.17 -28.83 7.79
N ILE A 4 -4.05 -27.85 6.89
CA ILE A 4 -2.74 -27.28 6.53
C ILE A 4 -2.28 -26.18 7.51
N GLU A 5 -3.18 -25.50 8.24
CA GLU A 5 -2.81 -24.43 9.17
C GLU A 5 -2.22 -24.91 10.50
N SER A 6 -2.36 -26.18 10.87
CA SER A 6 -1.98 -26.65 12.21
C SER A 6 -0.49 -26.98 12.39
N GLN A 7 0.29 -27.10 11.30
CA GLN A 7 1.71 -27.52 11.36
C GLN A 7 2.72 -26.38 11.34
N LEU A 8 2.32 -25.16 10.97
CA LEU A 8 3.16 -23.97 11.13
C LEU A 8 2.60 -23.19 12.32
N GLY A 9 3.25 -23.30 13.48
CA GLY A 9 2.85 -22.68 14.75
C GLY A 9 2.88 -21.15 14.78
N ILE A 10 2.29 -20.50 13.77
CA ILE A 10 2.08 -19.06 13.69
C ILE A 10 0.84 -18.75 14.53
N LYS A 11 1.00 -18.76 15.84
CA LYS A 11 0.00 -18.16 16.74
C LYS A 11 -0.12 -16.69 16.38
N LYS A 12 -1.30 -16.26 15.90
CA LYS A 12 -1.61 -14.84 15.74
C LYS A 12 -1.51 -14.18 17.11
N THR A 13 -0.57 -13.25 17.29
CA THR A 13 -0.45 -12.46 18.51
C THR A 13 -1.65 -11.53 18.61
N GLU A 14 -2.43 -11.65 19.68
CA GLU A 14 -3.56 -10.75 19.91
C GLU A 14 -3.06 -9.37 20.32
N VAL A 15 -3.63 -8.33 19.70
CA VAL A 15 -3.28 -6.94 20.00
C VAL A 15 -3.97 -6.55 21.30
N SER A 16 -3.20 -6.07 22.28
CA SER A 16 -3.75 -5.56 23.54
C SER A 16 -4.64 -4.34 23.27
N LYS A 17 -5.93 -4.41 23.65
CA LYS A 17 -6.93 -3.33 23.48
C LYS A 17 -6.95 -2.35 24.65
N THR A 18 -5.78 -2.04 25.22
CA THR A 18 -5.69 -0.99 26.24
C THR A 18 -5.98 0.35 25.56
N GLY A 19 -6.86 1.20 26.12
CA GLY A 19 -7.46 2.34 25.41
C GLY A 19 -6.51 3.40 24.83
N ALA A 20 -5.22 3.36 25.16
CA ALA A 20 -4.19 4.20 24.52
C ALA A 20 -3.71 3.66 23.16
N ILE A 21 -3.83 2.35 22.92
CA ILE A 21 -3.31 1.66 21.73
C ILE A 21 -4.11 2.04 20.49
N ASP A 22 -5.44 2.19 20.61
CA ASP A 22 -6.31 2.58 19.48
C ASP A 22 -5.90 3.92 18.87
N ARG A 23 -5.46 4.87 19.69
CA ARG A 23 -4.95 6.17 19.20
C ARG A 23 -3.58 6.07 18.55
N LEU A 24 -2.78 5.09 18.95
CA LEU A 24 -1.41 4.88 18.47
C LEU A 24 -1.39 4.13 17.12
N THR A 25 -2.38 3.27 16.87
CA THR A 25 -2.51 2.47 15.64
C THR A 25 -3.56 3.00 14.67
N ASP A 26 -4.04 4.23 14.87
CA ASP A 26 -5.03 4.87 13.99
C ASP A 26 -4.38 5.43 12.72
N THR A 27 -4.57 4.68 11.63
CA THR A 27 -4.03 4.98 10.30
C THR A 27 -4.79 6.11 9.60
N SER A 28 -6.02 6.40 10.03
CA SER A 28 -6.82 7.51 9.47
C SER A 28 -6.18 8.88 9.73
N LYS A 29 -5.35 8.95 10.76
CA LYS A 29 -4.60 10.15 11.15
C LYS A 29 -3.26 10.30 10.45
N TYR A 30 -2.88 9.36 9.57
CA TYR A 30 -1.64 9.49 8.82
C TYR A 30 -1.72 10.68 7.87
N THR A 31 -0.76 11.58 7.96
CA THR A 31 -0.67 12.80 7.15
C THR A 31 0.74 12.97 6.60
N GLY A 32 0.88 13.80 5.56
CA GLY A 32 2.16 14.06 4.88
C GLY A 32 2.87 12.77 4.46
N SER A 33 4.14 12.64 4.85
CA SER A 33 5.01 11.52 4.48
C SER A 33 4.54 10.15 4.95
N HIS A 34 3.66 10.06 5.96
CA HIS A 34 3.10 8.78 6.39
C HIS A 34 2.14 8.20 5.36
N LYS A 35 1.37 9.03 4.63
CA LYS A 35 0.49 8.55 3.54
C LYS A 35 1.26 8.02 2.34
N GLU A 36 2.42 8.60 2.07
CA GLU A 36 3.29 8.11 1.01
C GLU A 36 3.86 6.73 1.36
N ARG A 37 4.17 6.49 2.65
CA ARG A 37 4.85 5.27 3.09
C ARG A 37 3.91 4.11 3.47
N PHE A 38 2.66 4.40 3.86
CA PHE A 38 1.71 3.42 4.40
C PHE A 38 0.35 3.48 3.67
N ASP A 39 -0.32 2.34 3.60
CA ASP A 39 -1.70 2.24 3.11
C ASP A 39 -2.72 2.57 4.22
N GLU A 40 -4.01 2.59 3.85
CA GLU A 40 -5.11 2.91 4.77
C GLU A 40 -5.26 1.87 5.90
N ALA A 41 -4.76 0.66 5.69
CA ALA A 41 -4.69 -0.39 6.71
C ALA A 41 -3.45 -0.26 7.62
N GLY A 42 -2.58 0.73 7.39
CA GLY A 42 -1.35 0.96 8.16
C GLY A 42 -0.19 0.06 7.78
N LYS A 43 -0.34 -0.70 6.71
CA LYS A 43 0.71 -1.56 6.18
C LYS A 43 1.61 -0.73 5.25
N GLY A 44 2.91 -0.96 5.35
CA GLY A 44 3.87 -0.23 4.51
C GLY A 44 3.67 -0.56 3.04
N LYS A 45 3.63 0.47 2.18
CA LYS A 45 3.55 0.36 0.71
C LYS A 45 4.84 -0.17 0.07
N GLY A 46 5.86 -0.51 0.86
CA GLY A 46 7.08 -1.13 0.38
C GLY A 46 7.93 -0.17 -0.47
N VAL A 47 8.35 -0.62 -1.65
CA VAL A 47 9.18 0.19 -2.58
C VAL A 47 8.40 1.37 -3.13
N GLU A 48 7.11 1.20 -3.38
CA GLU A 48 6.23 2.23 -3.91
C GLU A 48 6.10 3.44 -2.98
N GLY A 49 6.08 3.21 -1.67
CA GLY A 49 6.07 4.31 -0.70
C GLY A 49 7.44 4.89 -0.35
N ARG A 50 8.52 4.41 -0.98
CA ARG A 50 9.90 4.86 -0.72
C ARG A 50 10.59 5.46 -1.94
N VAL A 51 9.99 5.32 -3.12
CA VAL A 51 10.57 5.79 -4.38
C VAL A 51 9.55 6.67 -5.07
N ASP A 52 9.97 7.89 -5.43
CA ASP A 52 9.20 8.75 -6.32
C ASP A 52 9.28 8.17 -7.74
N LYS A 53 8.24 7.45 -8.15
CA LYS A 53 8.15 6.84 -9.48
C LYS A 53 7.83 7.95 -10.49
N VAL A 54 8.86 8.57 -11.03
CA VAL A 54 8.72 9.47 -12.18
C VAL A 54 8.25 8.65 -13.39
N ASP A 55 7.19 9.12 -14.05
CA ASP A 55 6.72 8.50 -15.30
C ASP A 55 7.83 8.58 -16.36
N LYS A 56 8.21 7.42 -16.89
CA LYS A 56 9.29 7.26 -17.87
C LYS A 56 8.78 7.39 -19.31
N SER A 57 7.55 7.82 -19.52
CA SER A 57 6.93 8.01 -20.85
C SER A 57 7.67 9.03 -21.76
N GLY A 58 8.73 9.67 -21.27
CA GLY A 58 9.64 10.50 -22.06
C GLY A 58 9.23 11.97 -22.11
N TYR A 59 10.13 12.83 -22.61
CA TYR A 59 10.11 14.30 -22.56
C TYR A 59 8.90 14.99 -23.26
N VAL A 60 7.84 14.27 -23.63
CA VAL A 60 6.70 14.82 -24.38
C VAL A 60 5.42 14.76 -23.52
N GLY A 61 5.29 15.70 -22.59
CA GLY A 61 4.13 15.79 -21.68
C GLY A 61 2.77 16.09 -22.34
N ASN A 62 2.74 16.42 -23.64
CA ASN A 62 1.51 16.80 -24.35
C ASN A 62 0.97 15.72 -25.30
N TYR A 63 1.60 14.54 -25.37
CA TYR A 63 1.12 13.48 -26.25
C TYR A 63 -0.06 12.73 -25.63
N LYS A 64 -1.27 13.00 -26.12
CA LYS A 64 -2.53 12.42 -25.61
C LYS A 64 -2.92 11.10 -26.28
N GLY A 65 -2.09 10.58 -27.20
CA GLY A 65 -2.38 9.38 -27.99
C GLY A 65 -1.92 8.07 -27.36
N GLN A 66 -1.34 8.08 -26.16
CA GLN A 66 -0.85 6.88 -25.49
C GLN A 66 -2.01 5.90 -25.22
N GLY A 67 -1.88 4.65 -25.66
CA GLY A 67 -2.89 3.60 -25.47
C GLY A 67 -4.04 3.56 -26.48
N THR A 68 -4.07 4.46 -27.48
CA THR A 68 -5.19 4.56 -28.45
C THR A 68 -5.01 3.74 -29.74
N TYR A 69 -3.99 2.87 -29.81
CA TYR A 69 -3.70 2.08 -31.02
C TYR A 69 -4.72 0.95 -31.22
N ASP A 70 -4.99 0.18 -30.16
CA ASP A 70 -5.91 -0.96 -30.20
C ASP A 70 -7.39 -0.54 -30.36
N GLU A 71 -7.72 0.73 -30.13
CA GLU A 71 -9.07 1.27 -30.35
C GLU A 71 -9.32 1.64 -31.82
N LYS A 72 -8.27 1.75 -32.64
CA LYS A 72 -8.34 2.24 -34.03
C LYS A 72 -8.00 1.20 -35.09
N HIS A 73 -7.50 0.03 -34.68
CA HIS A 73 -7.07 -1.07 -35.54
C HIS A 73 -7.63 -2.39 -35.02
#